data_AF-A0A328C726-F1
#
_entry.id   AF-A0A328C726-F1
#
_cell.length_a   1.000
_cell.length_b   1.000
_cell.length_c   1.000
_cell.angle_alpha   90.00
_cell.angle_beta   90.00
_cell.angle_gamma   90.00
#
_symmetry.space_group_name_H-M   'P 1'
#
loop_
_entity.id
_entity.type
_entity.pdbx_description
1 polymer ?
#
loop_
_entity_poly.entity_id
_entity_poly.type
_entity_poly.pdbx_seq_one_letter_code
_entity_poly.pdbx_strand_id
1 'polypeptide(L)'
;MPPLPPGTDPLSHILQRVATISGAHLDPFRRDFFFETIALRSRSLGLNTLDAYLDYLDHRPEEAFTLLNDTFVGFTHFFRDPQAFDALTHQLKRRLSAQSPPVHALVGACSTGQEAVSVLMLLERLHTDTSHFSVQASDINTQAIARARRGIFARSEVEALPPAMRERFFDAQGAHYRLHEAYQQKLHYEVRDLLRQPPPPGYDLICCRNLLIYLQPSAQQTLLQHLHHALAPGGLLFMGAYESAASRPDLFALVNAQHSIFTRRS
;
A
#
# COMPACT_ATOMS: atom_id res chain seq x y z
N MET A 1 5.15 22.91 16.01
CA MET A 1 6.39 22.22 16.44
C MET A 1 7.41 22.39 15.33
N PRO A 2 8.65 22.79 15.63
CA PRO A 2 9.75 22.75 14.67
C PRO A 2 10.12 21.29 14.34
N PRO A 3 10.86 21.02 13.26
CA PRO A 3 11.40 19.69 13.01
C PRO A 3 12.25 19.25 14.22
N LEU A 4 12.13 17.97 14.61
CA LEU A 4 12.92 17.40 15.70
C LEU A 4 14.42 17.57 15.39
N PRO A 5 15.25 18.05 16.34
CA PRO A 5 16.70 18.03 16.17
C PRO A 5 17.15 16.57 15.99
N PRO A 6 18.27 16.32 15.28
CA PRO A 6 18.85 14.98 15.20
C PRO A 6 19.03 14.45 16.62
N GLY A 7 18.36 13.34 16.94
CA GLY A 7 18.38 12.77 18.28
C GLY A 7 19.78 12.30 18.62
N THR A 8 20.26 12.63 19.80
CA THR A 8 21.51 12.13 20.38
C THR A 8 21.41 10.68 20.86
N ASP A 9 20.30 10.01 20.57
CA ASP A 9 20.03 8.64 21.00
C ASP A 9 20.43 7.63 19.91
N PRO A 10 20.95 6.44 20.28
CA PRO A 10 21.46 5.46 19.31
C PRO A 10 20.48 5.04 18.20
N LEU A 11 19.16 5.02 18.49
CA LEU A 11 18.16 4.70 17.48
C LEU A 11 18.12 5.76 16.38
N SER A 12 18.23 7.04 16.73
CA SER A 12 18.29 8.13 15.74
C SER A 12 19.49 7.98 14.79
N HIS A 13 20.66 7.59 15.31
CA HIS A 13 21.84 7.33 14.50
C HIS A 13 21.64 6.15 13.54
N ILE A 14 21.04 5.05 14.00
CA ILE A 14 20.69 3.91 13.14
C ILE A 14 19.75 4.36 12.03
N LEU A 15 18.66 5.07 12.35
CA LEU A 15 17.68 5.52 11.35
C LEU A 15 18.31 6.47 10.33
N GLN A 16 19.15 7.41 10.77
CA GLN A 16 19.88 8.30 9.87
C GLN A 16 20.81 7.51 8.94
N ARG A 17 21.48 6.48 9.48
CA ARG A 17 22.39 5.65 8.69
C ARG A 17 21.64 4.80 7.67
N VAL A 18 20.53 4.18 8.07
CA VAL A 18 19.63 3.43 7.17
C VAL A 18 19.10 4.34 6.06
N ALA A 19 18.62 5.54 6.40
CA ALA A 19 18.14 6.53 5.42
C ALA A 19 19.26 6.93 4.44
N THR A 20 20.49 7.10 4.92
CA THR A 20 21.65 7.44 4.09
C THR A 20 22.00 6.32 3.11
N ILE A 21 21.98 5.06 3.55
CA ILE A 21 22.33 3.89 2.72
C ILE A 21 21.23 3.61 1.69
N SER A 22 19.96 3.66 2.12
CA SER A 22 18.81 3.25 1.30
C SER A 22 18.22 4.38 0.45
N GLY A 23 18.49 5.64 0.80
CA GLY A 23 17.79 6.81 0.26
C GLY A 23 16.34 6.97 0.76
N ALA A 24 15.89 6.14 1.69
CA ALA A 24 14.53 6.17 2.23
C ALA A 24 14.30 7.38 3.14
N HIS A 25 13.11 7.96 3.06
CA HIS A 25 12.70 9.06 3.93
C HIS A 25 11.95 8.51 5.15
N LEU A 26 12.66 8.37 6.28
CA LEU A 26 12.14 7.65 7.46
C LEU A 26 11.46 8.55 8.50
N ASP A 27 11.73 9.86 8.49
CA ASP A 27 11.15 10.83 9.45
C ASP A 27 9.62 10.79 9.56
N PRO A 28 8.85 10.57 8.46
CA PRO A 28 7.39 10.50 8.53
C PRO A 28 6.86 9.28 9.28
N PHE A 29 7.69 8.26 9.49
CA PHE A 29 7.29 6.98 10.07
C PHE A 29 7.47 6.98 11.59
N ARG A 30 6.67 6.17 12.28
CA ARG A 30 6.76 6.05 13.72
C ARG A 30 7.98 5.23 14.12
N ARG A 31 8.73 5.73 15.11
CA ARG A 31 10.01 5.17 15.54
C ARG A 31 9.89 3.81 16.23
N ASP A 32 8.74 3.50 16.83
CA ASP A 32 8.50 2.25 17.55
C ASP A 32 8.56 1.01 16.62
N PHE A 33 8.04 1.08 15.39
CA PHE A 33 8.14 -0.03 14.44
C PHE A 33 9.59 -0.38 14.11
N PHE A 34 10.44 0.63 13.89
CA PHE A 34 11.86 0.40 13.66
C PHE A 34 12.54 -0.16 14.91
N PHE A 35 12.21 0.37 16.09
CA PHE A 35 12.80 -0.12 17.33
C PHE A 35 12.50 -1.60 17.57
N GLU A 36 11.24 -2.01 17.41
CA GLU A 36 10.83 -3.41 17.54
C GLU A 36 11.55 -4.31 16.52
N THR A 37 11.65 -3.85 15.28
CA THR A 37 12.33 -4.59 14.20
C THR A 37 13.83 -4.69 14.45
N ILE A 38 14.50 -3.59 14.82
CA ILE A 38 15.92 -3.59 15.20
C ILE A 38 16.15 -4.54 16.36
N ALA A 39 15.30 -4.55 17.38
CA ALA A 39 15.44 -5.47 18.51
C ALA A 39 15.34 -6.95 18.07
N LEU A 40 14.46 -7.28 17.12
CA LEU A 40 14.36 -8.62 16.53
C LEU A 40 15.62 -8.99 15.74
N ARG A 41 16.10 -8.08 14.88
CA ARG A 41 17.32 -8.24 14.08
C ARG A 41 18.57 -8.38 14.95
N SER A 42 18.73 -7.54 15.97
CA SER A 42 19.81 -7.63 16.94
C SER A 42 19.86 -9.00 17.60
N ARG A 43 18.71 -9.56 18.02
CA ARG A 43 18.64 -10.91 18.59
C ARG A 43 19.06 -12.00 17.59
N SER A 44 18.59 -11.93 16.34
CA SER A 44 18.95 -12.94 15.32
C SER A 44 20.42 -12.88 14.91
N LEU A 45 21.04 -11.70 15.02
CA LEU A 45 22.45 -11.46 14.73
C LEU A 45 23.38 -11.65 15.95
N GLY A 46 22.82 -11.91 17.14
CA GLY A 46 23.60 -12.03 18.39
C GLY A 46 24.19 -10.71 18.89
N LEU A 47 23.58 -9.58 18.53
CA LEU A 47 24.02 -8.22 18.91
C LEU A 47 23.24 -7.77 20.15
N ASN A 48 23.96 -7.31 21.18
CA ASN A 48 23.38 -7.03 22.49
C ASN A 48 23.11 -5.53 22.76
N THR A 49 23.54 -4.63 21.89
CA THR A 49 23.34 -3.18 22.03
C THR A 49 22.98 -2.52 20.69
N LEU A 50 22.36 -1.34 20.75
CA LEU A 50 22.09 -0.53 19.55
C LEU A 50 23.38 -0.04 18.90
N ASP A 51 24.42 0.27 19.67
CA ASP A 51 25.72 0.65 19.12
C ASP A 51 26.35 -0.51 18.34
N ALA A 52 26.27 -1.75 18.85
CA ALA A 52 26.74 -2.93 18.13
C ALA A 52 25.92 -3.17 16.84
N TYR A 53 24.63 -2.81 16.83
CA TYR A 53 23.81 -2.87 15.63
C TYR A 53 24.20 -1.79 14.61
N LEU A 54 24.50 -0.57 15.06
CA LEU A 54 25.00 0.51 14.21
C LEU A 54 26.36 0.13 13.59
N ASP A 55 27.29 -0.39 14.40
CA ASP A 55 28.58 -0.89 13.92
C ASP A 55 28.40 -2.02 12.89
N TYR A 56 27.48 -2.96 13.14
CA TYR A 56 27.15 -4.02 12.20
C TYR A 56 26.64 -3.45 10.87
N LEU A 57 25.70 -2.50 10.93
CA LEU A 57 25.13 -1.81 9.76
C LEU A 57 26.21 -1.09 8.94
N ASP A 58 27.21 -0.50 9.59
CA ASP A 58 28.32 0.18 8.92
C ASP A 58 29.22 -0.77 8.11
N HIS A 59 29.40 -1.99 8.59
CA HIS A 59 30.19 -3.02 7.90
C HIS A 59 29.35 -3.84 6.90
N ARG A 60 28.01 -3.80 7.03
CA ARG A 60 27.04 -4.60 6.27
C ARG A 60 25.89 -3.72 5.77
N PRO A 61 26.11 -2.86 4.77
CA PRO A 61 25.08 -1.92 4.30
C PRO A 61 23.82 -2.60 3.75
N GLU A 62 23.89 -3.87 3.34
CA GLU A 62 22.73 -4.69 2.97
C GLU A 62 21.72 -4.84 4.12
N GLU A 63 22.16 -4.69 5.37
CA GLU A 63 21.30 -4.73 6.55
C GLU A 63 20.29 -3.58 6.54
N ALA A 64 20.61 -2.42 5.96
CA ALA A 64 19.67 -1.31 5.84
C ALA A 64 18.41 -1.72 5.07
N PHE A 65 18.60 -2.41 3.93
CA PHE A 65 17.49 -2.89 3.10
C PHE A 65 16.73 -4.03 3.78
N THR A 66 17.45 -4.92 4.47
CA THR A 66 16.83 -6.00 5.24
C THR A 66 15.95 -5.46 6.37
N LEU A 67 16.46 -4.48 7.12
CA LEU A 67 15.70 -3.82 8.18
C LEU A 67 14.46 -3.12 7.62
N LEU A 68 14.57 -2.39 6.51
CA LEU A 68 13.41 -1.73 5.90
C LEU A 68 12.38 -2.74 5.41
N ASN A 69 12.83 -3.82 4.76
CA ASN A 69 11.95 -4.90 4.33
C ASN A 69 11.24 -5.55 5.53
N ASP A 70 11.96 -5.82 6.62
CA ASP A 70 11.42 -6.44 7.84
C ASP A 70 10.50 -5.48 8.62
N THR A 71 10.78 -4.18 8.60
CA THR A 71 9.96 -3.15 9.27
C THR A 71 8.64 -2.94 8.53
N PHE A 72 8.68 -2.94 7.20
CA PHE A 72 7.54 -2.69 6.33
C PHE A 72 7.00 -3.96 5.69
N VAL A 73 7.15 -5.13 6.33
CA VAL A 73 6.62 -6.39 5.78
C VAL A 73 5.12 -6.25 5.55
N GLY A 74 4.77 -6.04 4.28
CA GLY A 74 3.41 -5.99 3.81
C GLY A 74 2.86 -7.40 3.76
N PHE A 75 2.29 -7.89 4.86
CA PHE A 75 1.37 -9.01 4.76
C PHE A 75 0.19 -8.56 3.90
N THR A 76 0.17 -9.02 2.66
CA THR A 76 -0.89 -8.73 1.69
C THR A 76 -1.41 -10.04 1.12
N HIS A 77 -2.71 -10.09 0.89
CA HIS A 77 -3.38 -11.23 0.29
C HIS A 77 -4.56 -10.73 -0.53
N PHE A 78 -5.03 -11.56 -1.45
CA PHE A 78 -6.16 -11.21 -2.29
C PHE A 78 -7.42 -10.96 -1.44
N PHE A 79 -8.14 -9.89 -1.76
CA PHE A 79 -9.36 -9.45 -1.05
C PHE A 79 -9.20 -9.39 0.46
N ARG A 80 -8.10 -8.80 0.95
CA ARG A 80 -7.89 -8.59 2.38
C ARG A 80 -9.07 -7.87 3.02
N ASP A 81 -9.69 -8.54 3.98
CA ASP A 81 -10.99 -8.20 4.58
C ASP A 81 -12.15 -8.29 3.56
N PRO A 82 -12.62 -9.50 3.17
CA PRO A 82 -13.57 -9.67 2.07
C PRO A 82 -14.87 -8.86 2.22
N GLN A 83 -15.39 -8.75 3.45
CA GLN A 83 -16.59 -7.95 3.74
C GLN A 83 -16.39 -6.45 3.43
N ALA A 84 -15.17 -5.93 3.56
CA ALA A 84 -14.85 -4.56 3.20
C ALA A 84 -14.85 -4.37 1.67
N PHE A 85 -14.37 -5.36 0.92
CA PHE A 85 -14.49 -5.37 -0.55
C PHE A 85 -15.94 -5.52 -1.03
N ASP A 86 -16.79 -6.26 -0.31
CA ASP A 86 -18.23 -6.33 -0.60
C ASP A 86 -18.89 -4.96 -0.39
N ALA A 87 -18.57 -4.29 0.72
CA ALA A 87 -19.06 -2.94 0.98
C ALA A 87 -18.58 -1.93 -0.07
N LEU A 88 -17.31 -1.99 -0.47
CA LEU A 88 -16.75 -1.19 -1.56
C LEU A 88 -17.49 -1.45 -2.87
N THR A 89 -17.71 -2.72 -3.21
CA THR A 89 -18.47 -3.14 -4.40
C THR A 89 -19.85 -2.51 -4.42
N HIS A 90 -20.56 -2.50 -3.29
CA HIS A 90 -21.88 -1.87 -3.18
C HIS A 90 -21.82 -0.35 -3.41
N GLN A 91 -20.82 0.34 -2.84
CA GLN A 91 -20.68 1.80 -3.05
C GLN A 91 -20.30 2.14 -4.49
N LEU A 92 -19.40 1.38 -5.10
CA LEU A 92 -19.03 1.56 -6.51
C LEU A 92 -20.23 1.33 -7.43
N LYS A 93 -21.05 0.30 -7.22
CA LYS A 93 -22.28 0.07 -8.00
C LYS A 93 -23.30 1.21 -7.89
N ARG A 94 -23.37 1.89 -6.74
CA ARG A 94 -24.26 3.05 -6.56
C ARG A 94 -23.76 4.30 -7.31
N ARG A 95 -22.44 4.40 -7.48
CA ARG A 95 -21.78 5.54 -8.13
C ARG A 95 -21.65 5.34 -9.64
N LEU A 96 -21.31 4.13 -10.06
CA LEU A 96 -21.04 3.78 -11.44
C LEU A 96 -22.33 3.33 -12.13
N SER A 97 -22.64 3.98 -13.24
CA SER A 97 -23.69 3.60 -14.18
C SER A 97 -23.08 2.96 -15.43
N ALA A 98 -23.89 2.28 -16.24
CA ALA A 98 -23.44 1.69 -17.51
C ALA A 98 -22.93 2.73 -18.55
N GLN A 99 -23.18 4.02 -18.32
CA GLN A 99 -22.74 5.14 -19.17
C GLN A 99 -21.61 5.94 -18.52
N SER A 100 -21.09 5.47 -17.38
CA SER A 100 -20.00 6.17 -16.70
C SER A 100 -18.72 6.14 -17.54
N PRO A 101 -17.89 7.20 -17.45
CA PRO A 101 -16.56 7.17 -18.05
C PRO A 101 -15.71 6.05 -17.44
N PRO A 102 -14.57 5.70 -18.08
CA PRO A 102 -13.66 4.72 -17.53
C PRO A 102 -13.23 5.04 -16.10
N VAL A 103 -13.20 4.02 -15.25
CA VAL A 103 -12.84 4.13 -13.84
C VAL A 103 -11.32 4.12 -13.69
N HIS A 104 -10.78 5.16 -13.07
CA HIS A 104 -9.35 5.23 -12.73
C HIS A 104 -9.16 4.93 -11.24
N ALA A 105 -8.46 3.84 -10.94
CA ALA A 105 -8.15 3.45 -9.58
C ALA A 105 -6.66 3.59 -9.25
N LEU A 106 -6.35 4.04 -8.04
CA LEU A 106 -5.01 4.01 -7.46
C LEU A 106 -4.99 3.07 -6.25
N VAL A 107 -3.97 2.20 -6.17
CA VAL A 107 -3.67 1.39 -4.99
C VAL A 107 -2.30 1.82 -4.45
N GLY A 108 -2.32 2.59 -3.36
CA GLY A 108 -1.12 3.02 -2.65
C GLY A 108 -0.66 2.00 -1.61
N ALA A 109 0.66 1.88 -1.43
CA ALA A 109 1.29 0.83 -0.61
C ALA A 109 0.85 -0.58 -1.04
N CYS A 110 0.92 -0.84 -2.36
CA CYS A 110 0.37 -2.06 -2.95
C CYS A 110 1.17 -3.34 -2.63
N SER A 111 2.34 -3.22 -1.99
CA SER A 111 3.22 -4.31 -1.63
C SER A 111 3.50 -5.22 -2.84
N THR A 112 3.29 -6.53 -2.70
CA THR A 112 3.54 -7.51 -3.78
C THR A 112 2.40 -7.64 -4.79
N GLY A 113 1.41 -6.73 -4.77
CA GLY A 113 0.41 -6.53 -5.83
C GLY A 113 -0.95 -7.21 -5.63
N GLN A 114 -1.14 -8.04 -4.59
CA GLN A 114 -2.38 -8.79 -4.38
C GLN A 114 -3.60 -7.87 -4.24
N GLU A 115 -3.46 -6.73 -3.55
CA GLU A 115 -4.54 -5.74 -3.43
C GLU A 115 -4.85 -5.08 -4.79
N ALA A 116 -3.82 -4.70 -5.56
CA ALA A 116 -3.99 -4.12 -6.89
C ALA A 116 -4.73 -5.07 -7.84
N VAL A 117 -4.37 -6.36 -7.81
CA VAL A 117 -5.07 -7.39 -8.59
C VAL A 117 -6.49 -7.63 -8.06
N SER A 118 -6.72 -7.52 -6.74
CA SER A 118 -8.07 -7.62 -6.16
C SER A 118 -8.99 -6.49 -6.62
N VAL A 119 -8.47 -5.26 -6.67
CA VAL A 119 -9.18 -4.10 -7.20
C VAL A 119 -9.45 -4.27 -8.69
N LEU A 120 -8.48 -4.74 -9.47
CA LEU A 120 -8.69 -5.07 -10.89
C LEU A 120 -9.80 -6.11 -11.07
N MET A 121 -9.76 -7.20 -10.31
CA MET A 121 -10.77 -8.28 -10.39
C MET A 121 -12.16 -7.77 -9.99
N LEU A 122 -12.24 -6.87 -9.01
CA LEU A 122 -13.48 -6.21 -8.62
C LEU A 122 -14.02 -5.34 -9.78
N LEU A 123 -13.20 -4.46 -10.34
CA LEU A 123 -13.60 -3.53 -11.40
C LEU A 123 -14.03 -4.27 -12.67
N GLU A 124 -13.30 -5.32 -13.05
CA GLU A 124 -13.63 -6.21 -14.16
C GLU A 124 -15.00 -6.92 -13.96
N ARG A 125 -15.41 -7.19 -12.72
CA ARG A 125 -16.73 -7.78 -12.43
C ARG A 125 -17.85 -6.75 -12.39
N LEU A 126 -17.53 -5.47 -12.21
CA LEU A 126 -18.50 -4.37 -12.20
C LEU A 126 -18.83 -3.86 -13.61
N HIS A 127 -17.91 -4.01 -14.55
CA HIS A 127 -18.10 -3.54 -15.93
C HIS A 127 -18.37 -4.74 -16.84
N THR A 128 -19.44 -4.66 -17.64
CA THR A 128 -19.70 -5.66 -18.69
C THR A 128 -18.78 -5.51 -19.89
N ASP A 129 -18.17 -4.33 -20.05
CA ASP A 129 -17.15 -4.04 -21.06
C ASP A 129 -15.81 -3.76 -20.37
N THR A 130 -14.81 -4.52 -20.76
CA THR A 130 -13.49 -4.58 -20.09
C THR A 130 -12.58 -3.40 -20.46
N SER A 131 -12.97 -2.55 -21.41
CA SER A 131 -12.22 -1.36 -21.86
C SER A 131 -12.34 -0.13 -20.94
N HIS A 132 -13.08 -0.24 -19.84
CA HIS A 132 -13.53 0.90 -19.03
C HIS A 132 -12.81 1.07 -17.69
N PHE A 133 -11.62 0.52 -17.46
CA PHE A 133 -10.87 0.86 -16.24
C PHE A 133 -9.37 0.71 -16.37
N SER A 134 -8.65 1.39 -15.46
CA SER A 134 -7.21 1.23 -15.26
C SER A 134 -6.88 1.22 -13.78
N VAL A 135 -5.85 0.46 -13.40
CA VAL A 135 -5.36 0.39 -12.02
C VAL A 135 -3.91 0.80 -11.99
N GLN A 136 -3.63 1.94 -11.36
CA GLN A 136 -2.28 2.31 -10.97
C GLN A 136 -2.00 1.78 -9.57
N ALA A 137 -0.80 1.31 -9.34
CA ALA A 137 -0.40 0.76 -8.06
C ALA A 137 1.02 1.21 -7.72
N SER A 138 1.22 1.68 -6.49
CA SER A 138 2.51 2.20 -6.07
C SER A 138 2.93 1.71 -4.70
N ASP A 139 4.24 1.60 -4.53
CA ASP A 139 4.89 1.28 -3.27
C ASP A 139 6.29 1.90 -3.25
N ILE A 140 6.83 2.14 -2.05
CA ILE A 140 8.21 2.58 -1.87
C ILE A 140 9.20 1.40 -2.00
N ASN A 141 8.73 0.17 -1.78
CA ASN A 141 9.53 -1.02 -1.84
C ASN A 141 9.74 -1.48 -3.30
N THR A 142 10.93 -1.22 -3.81
CA THR A 142 11.34 -1.58 -5.18
C THR A 142 11.28 -3.08 -5.44
N GLN A 143 11.59 -3.92 -4.45
CA GLN A 143 11.53 -5.39 -4.56
C GLN A 143 10.10 -5.88 -4.63
N ALA A 144 9.20 -5.29 -3.82
CA ALA A 144 7.78 -5.61 -3.84
C ALA A 144 7.15 -5.25 -5.20
N ILE A 145 7.46 -4.05 -5.73
CA ILE A 145 7.03 -3.63 -7.08
C ILE A 145 7.59 -4.54 -8.17
N ALA A 146 8.87 -4.93 -8.08
CA ALA A 146 9.45 -5.86 -9.04
C ALA A 146 8.76 -7.23 -9.03
N ARG A 147 8.35 -7.72 -7.84
CA ARG A 147 7.56 -8.95 -7.72
C ARG A 147 6.14 -8.76 -8.27
N ALA A 148 5.47 -7.67 -7.93
CA ALA A 148 4.11 -7.36 -8.39
C ALA A 148 4.03 -7.31 -9.93
N ARG A 149 5.02 -6.67 -10.58
CA ARG A 149 5.13 -6.59 -12.05
C ARG A 149 5.25 -7.94 -12.75
N ARG A 150 5.75 -8.98 -12.09
CA ARG A 150 5.82 -10.32 -12.68
C ARG A 150 4.43 -10.96 -12.81
N GLY A 151 3.48 -10.56 -11.98
CA GLY A 151 2.15 -11.16 -11.93
C GLY A 151 2.17 -12.65 -11.55
N ILE A 152 3.19 -13.10 -10.82
CA ILE A 152 3.36 -14.50 -10.38
C ILE A 152 3.14 -14.55 -8.88
N PHE A 153 2.22 -15.41 -8.47
CA PHE A 153 1.81 -15.60 -7.08
C PHE A 153 1.98 -17.07 -6.68
N ALA A 154 2.29 -17.33 -5.43
CA ALA A 154 2.37 -18.69 -4.91
C ALA A 154 1.00 -19.35 -4.95
N ARG A 155 0.98 -20.67 -5.15
CA ARG A 155 -0.25 -21.47 -5.14
C ARG A 155 -1.10 -21.23 -3.89
N SER A 156 -0.49 -21.19 -2.71
CA SER A 156 -1.20 -20.92 -1.44
C SER A 156 -1.87 -19.55 -1.38
N GLU A 157 -1.35 -18.54 -2.10
CA GLU A 157 -1.93 -17.19 -2.12
C GLU A 157 -3.19 -17.14 -2.98
N VAL A 158 -3.17 -17.84 -4.12
CA VAL A 158 -4.27 -17.82 -5.11
C VAL A 158 -5.33 -18.86 -4.79
N GLU A 159 -4.98 -20.00 -4.19
CA GLU A 159 -5.94 -21.06 -3.88
C GLU A 159 -7.01 -20.66 -2.87
N ALA A 160 -6.77 -19.60 -2.08
CA ALA A 160 -7.76 -18.99 -1.20
C ALA A 160 -8.90 -18.28 -1.97
N LEU A 161 -8.71 -17.96 -3.25
CA LEU A 161 -9.74 -17.38 -4.10
C LEU A 161 -10.78 -18.44 -4.53
N PRO A 162 -12.03 -18.04 -4.79
CA PRO A 162 -13.04 -18.94 -5.35
C PRO A 162 -12.56 -19.58 -6.68
N PRO A 163 -12.86 -20.87 -6.95
CA PRO A 163 -12.40 -21.57 -8.15
C PRO A 163 -12.66 -20.82 -9.47
N ALA A 164 -13.88 -20.32 -9.66
CA ALA A 164 -14.26 -19.57 -10.86
C ALA A 164 -13.43 -18.28 -11.06
N MET A 165 -12.95 -17.67 -9.99
CA MET A 165 -12.06 -16.50 -10.08
C MET A 165 -10.64 -16.92 -10.46
N ARG A 166 -10.14 -18.02 -9.89
CA ARG A 166 -8.82 -18.55 -10.24
C ARG A 166 -8.75 -18.89 -11.73
N GLU A 167 -9.74 -19.64 -12.22
CA GLU A 167 -9.84 -20.05 -13.63
C GLU A 167 -9.99 -18.87 -14.59
N ARG A 168 -10.70 -17.82 -14.18
CA ARG A 168 -10.91 -16.64 -15.03
C ARG A 168 -9.67 -15.75 -15.15
N PHE A 169 -8.90 -15.61 -14.08
CA PHE A 169 -7.85 -14.60 -13.99
C PHE A 169 -6.42 -15.15 -14.06
N PHE A 170 -6.20 -16.44 -13.80
CA PHE A 170 -4.86 -16.99 -13.64
C PHE A 170 -4.64 -18.32 -14.38
N ASP A 171 -3.43 -18.47 -14.92
CA ASP A 171 -2.89 -19.73 -15.41
C ASP A 171 -2.15 -20.46 -14.28
N ALA A 172 -2.50 -21.72 -14.03
CA ALA A 172 -1.75 -22.57 -13.10
C ALA A 172 -0.41 -23.00 -13.72
N GLN A 173 0.70 -22.75 -13.01
CA GLN A 173 2.07 -23.08 -13.43
C GLN A 173 2.80 -23.79 -12.29
N GLY A 174 2.51 -25.09 -12.11
CA GLY A 174 3.11 -25.91 -11.06
C GLY A 174 2.81 -25.39 -9.65
N ALA A 175 3.83 -24.87 -8.97
CA ALA A 175 3.76 -24.28 -7.63
C ALA A 175 3.26 -22.83 -7.60
N HIS A 176 3.00 -22.24 -8.76
CA HIS A 176 2.61 -20.84 -8.89
C HIS A 176 1.35 -20.68 -9.75
N TYR A 177 0.76 -19.51 -9.66
CA TYR A 177 -0.23 -18.99 -10.60
C TYR A 177 0.32 -17.74 -11.25
N ARG A 178 0.02 -17.55 -12.53
CA ARG A 178 0.36 -16.36 -13.29
C ARG A 178 -0.91 -15.63 -13.69
N LEU A 179 -1.02 -14.34 -13.36
CA LEU A 179 -2.12 -13.48 -13.81
C LEU A 179 -2.11 -13.42 -15.35
N HIS A 180 -3.26 -13.57 -16.00
CA HIS A 180 -3.34 -13.49 -17.46
C HIS A 180 -2.79 -12.16 -17.99
N GLU A 181 -2.10 -12.21 -19.13
CA GLU A 181 -1.43 -11.06 -19.72
C GLU A 181 -2.37 -9.89 -20.00
N ALA A 182 -3.60 -10.18 -20.47
CA ALA A 182 -4.64 -9.18 -20.71
C ALA A 182 -5.01 -8.38 -19.45
N TYR A 183 -4.84 -8.94 -18.26
CA TYR A 183 -5.04 -8.24 -16.98
C TYR A 183 -3.77 -7.57 -16.47
N GLN A 184 -2.60 -8.13 -16.73
CA GLN A 184 -1.32 -7.47 -16.40
C GLN A 184 -1.19 -6.13 -17.12
N GLN A 185 -1.62 -6.04 -18.37
CA GLN A 185 -1.54 -4.79 -19.16
C GLN A 185 -2.43 -3.66 -18.61
N LYS A 186 -3.42 -3.96 -17.76
CA LYS A 186 -4.27 -2.96 -17.08
C LYS A 186 -3.70 -2.47 -15.74
N LEU A 187 -2.60 -3.07 -15.27
CA LEU A 187 -1.95 -2.76 -14.01
C LEU A 187 -0.65 -2.00 -14.26
N HIS A 188 -0.62 -0.74 -13.82
CA HIS A 188 0.55 0.12 -13.94
C HIS A 188 1.23 0.26 -12.58
N TYR A 189 2.30 -0.50 -12.38
CA TYR A 189 3.09 -0.46 -11.16
C TYR A 189 4.21 0.57 -11.24
N GLU A 190 4.36 1.39 -10.21
CA GLU A 190 5.43 2.37 -10.06
C GLU A 190 6.06 2.36 -8.67
N VAL A 191 7.36 2.67 -8.59
CA VAL A 191 7.99 2.96 -7.30
C VAL A 191 7.73 4.43 -7.00
N ARG A 192 6.93 4.72 -5.97
CA ARG A 192 6.53 6.08 -5.61
C ARG A 192 6.34 6.21 -4.11
N ASP A 193 6.89 7.28 -3.56
CA ASP A 193 6.62 7.72 -2.19
C ASP A 193 5.46 8.73 -2.22
N LEU A 194 4.27 8.28 -1.81
CA LEU A 194 3.04 9.11 -1.81
C LEU A 194 3.13 10.33 -0.88
N LEU A 195 4.03 10.33 0.10
CA LEU A 195 4.24 11.49 0.99
C LEU A 195 5.08 12.58 0.32
N ARG A 196 5.96 12.21 -0.61
CA ARG A 196 6.85 13.16 -1.30
C ARG A 196 6.41 13.49 -2.72
N GLN A 197 5.70 12.55 -3.35
CA GLN A 197 5.30 12.58 -4.75
C GLN A 197 3.79 12.37 -4.84
N PRO A 198 2.98 13.42 -4.59
CA PRO A 198 1.53 13.30 -4.64
C PRO A 198 1.10 12.74 -6.00
N PRO A 199 0.12 11.81 -6.01
CA PRO A 199 -0.40 11.29 -7.27
C PRO A 199 -1.20 12.38 -8.01
N PRO A 200 -1.28 12.32 -9.35
CA PRO A 200 -2.02 13.31 -10.14
C PRO A 200 -3.53 13.27 -9.82
N PRO A 201 -4.28 14.33 -10.09
CA PRO A 201 -5.74 14.32 -9.92
C PRO A 201 -6.43 13.42 -10.95
N GLY A 202 -7.57 12.83 -10.58
CA GLY A 202 -8.48 12.15 -11.51
C GLY A 202 -8.93 10.74 -11.12
N TYR A 203 -8.64 10.26 -9.91
CA TYR A 203 -9.02 8.90 -9.52
C TYR A 203 -10.45 8.83 -8.98
N ASP A 204 -11.23 7.87 -9.46
CA ASP A 204 -12.56 7.54 -8.93
C ASP A 204 -12.49 6.69 -7.67
N LEU A 205 -11.40 5.94 -7.52
CA LEU A 205 -11.12 5.08 -6.38
C LEU A 205 -9.65 5.22 -5.99
N ILE A 206 -9.39 5.49 -4.72
CA ILE A 206 -8.08 5.31 -4.11
C ILE A 206 -8.20 4.26 -3.01
N CYS A 207 -7.46 3.18 -3.11
CA CYS A 207 -7.19 2.25 -2.02
C CYS A 207 -5.85 2.63 -1.40
N CYS A 208 -5.84 2.98 -0.11
CA CYS A 208 -4.62 3.26 0.63
C CYS A 208 -4.78 2.62 2.00
N ARG A 209 -4.49 1.32 2.06
CA ARG A 209 -4.82 0.45 3.19
C ARG A 209 -3.55 0.02 3.89
N ASN A 210 -3.62 -0.01 5.21
CA ASN A 210 -2.56 -0.44 6.11
C ASN A 210 -1.25 0.33 5.94
N LEU A 211 -1.30 1.62 5.58
CA LEU A 211 -0.15 2.51 5.48
C LEU A 211 -0.11 3.55 6.62
N LEU A 212 -1.25 4.20 6.92
CA LEU A 212 -1.34 5.28 7.91
C LEU A 212 -0.90 4.81 9.31
N ILE A 213 -1.11 3.53 9.63
CA ILE A 213 -0.72 2.95 10.92
C ILE A 213 0.79 3.08 11.20
N TYR A 214 1.62 3.14 10.15
CA TYR A 214 3.07 3.31 10.24
C TYR A 214 3.51 4.77 10.34
N LEU A 215 2.61 5.71 10.05
CA LEU A 215 2.93 7.13 9.92
C LEU A 215 2.72 7.90 11.22
N GLN A 216 3.55 8.90 11.44
CA GLN A 216 3.34 9.92 12.47
C GLN A 216 2.11 10.77 12.14
N PRO A 217 1.44 11.39 13.14
CA PRO A 217 0.23 12.17 12.90
C PRO A 217 0.37 13.25 11.82
N SER A 218 1.49 13.99 11.79
CA SER A 218 1.75 15.01 10.77
C SER A 218 1.81 14.42 9.36
N ALA A 219 2.50 13.28 9.20
CA ALA A 219 2.60 12.58 7.93
C ALA A 219 1.26 12.00 7.47
N GLN A 220 0.43 11.50 8.39
CA GLN A 220 -0.94 11.10 8.08
C GLN A 220 -1.75 12.28 7.50
N GLN A 221 -1.62 13.49 8.07
CA GLN A 221 -2.31 14.67 7.55
C GLN A 221 -1.86 15.03 6.14
N THR A 222 -0.55 15.02 5.88
CA THR A 222 0.01 15.27 4.54
C THR A 222 -0.49 14.24 3.54
N LEU A 223 -0.45 12.95 3.89
CA LEU A 223 -0.94 11.89 3.01
C LEU A 223 -2.44 12.09 2.69
N LEU A 224 -3.27 12.34 3.70
CA LEU A 224 -4.70 12.59 3.49
C LEU A 224 -4.96 13.79 2.56
N GLN A 225 -4.16 14.84 2.64
CA GLN A 225 -4.22 15.97 1.69
C GLN A 225 -3.85 15.56 0.26
N HIS A 226 -2.79 14.79 0.09
CA HIS A 226 -2.39 14.29 -1.23
C HIS A 226 -3.48 13.40 -1.85
N LEU A 227 -4.04 12.49 -1.05
CA LEU A 227 -5.12 11.60 -1.52
C LEU A 227 -6.41 12.37 -1.84
N HIS A 228 -6.74 13.41 -1.05
CA HIS A 228 -7.90 14.28 -1.33
C HIS A 228 -7.75 14.99 -2.68
N HIS A 229 -6.57 15.58 -2.94
CA HIS A 229 -6.29 16.27 -4.20
C HIS A 229 -6.36 15.32 -5.40
N ALA A 230 -5.87 14.09 -5.22
CA ALA A 230 -5.81 13.08 -6.27
C ALA A 230 -7.20 12.52 -6.64
N LEU A 231 -8.13 12.48 -5.69
CA LEU A 231 -9.49 11.99 -5.94
C LEU A 231 -10.28 12.93 -6.87
N ALA A 232 -10.95 12.36 -7.85
CA ALA A 232 -11.99 13.05 -8.60
C ALA A 232 -13.15 13.47 -7.67
N PRO A 233 -13.95 14.49 -8.03
CA PRO A 233 -15.14 14.86 -7.26
C PRO A 233 -16.07 13.67 -6.98
N GLY A 234 -16.36 13.44 -5.70
CA GLY A 234 -17.14 12.29 -5.21
C GLY A 234 -16.44 10.92 -5.29
N GLY A 235 -15.16 10.88 -5.69
CA GLY A 235 -14.36 9.66 -5.69
C GLY A 235 -14.25 9.05 -4.29
N LEU A 236 -14.04 7.74 -4.25
CA LEU A 236 -14.01 6.96 -3.00
C LEU A 236 -12.57 6.76 -2.52
N LEU A 237 -12.36 7.00 -1.22
CA LEU A 237 -11.17 6.58 -0.50
C LEU A 237 -11.49 5.33 0.33
N PHE A 238 -10.77 4.25 0.08
CA PHE A 238 -10.89 2.99 0.80
C PHE A 238 -9.63 2.75 1.66
N MET A 239 -9.81 2.66 2.97
CA MET A 239 -8.72 2.54 3.95
C MET A 239 -8.78 1.19 4.70
N GLY A 240 -7.73 0.87 5.45
CA GLY A 240 -7.69 -0.31 6.30
C GLY A 240 -8.60 -0.17 7.53
N ALA A 241 -8.92 -1.31 8.15
CA ALA A 241 -9.87 -1.39 9.27
C ALA A 241 -9.49 -0.55 10.51
N TYR A 242 -8.19 -0.28 10.70
CA TYR A 242 -7.66 0.51 11.82
C TYR A 242 -7.26 1.93 11.41
N GLU A 243 -7.69 2.36 10.23
CA GLU A 243 -7.35 3.66 9.65
C GLU A 243 -8.62 4.45 9.39
N SER A 244 -8.50 5.76 9.45
CA SER A 244 -9.65 6.65 9.26
C SER A 244 -9.22 8.01 8.75
N ALA A 245 -9.92 8.50 7.74
CA ALA A 245 -9.82 9.89 7.29
C ALA A 245 -10.70 10.84 8.12
N ALA A 246 -11.40 10.34 9.15
CA ALA A 246 -12.30 11.15 9.97
C ALA A 246 -11.60 12.26 10.77
N SER A 247 -10.26 12.22 10.90
CA SER A 247 -9.48 13.35 11.42
C SER A 247 -9.51 14.59 10.52
N ARG A 248 -9.96 14.43 9.25
CA ARG A 248 -10.07 15.49 8.24
C ARG A 248 -11.48 15.56 7.65
N PRO A 249 -12.48 15.94 8.48
CA PRO A 249 -13.86 16.07 8.03
C PRO A 249 -14.05 17.23 7.03
N ASP A 250 -13.09 18.15 6.95
CA ASP A 250 -12.98 19.17 5.91
C ASP A 250 -12.72 18.56 4.52
N LEU A 251 -11.94 17.48 4.45
CA LEU A 251 -11.54 16.84 3.20
C LEU A 251 -12.47 15.68 2.80
N PHE A 252 -12.91 14.90 3.78
CA PHE A 252 -13.58 13.62 3.54
C PHE A 252 -14.91 13.52 4.29
N ALA A 253 -15.92 12.97 3.61
CA ALA A 253 -17.17 12.57 4.25
C ALA A 253 -17.21 11.05 4.41
N LEU A 254 -17.69 10.57 5.56
CA LEU A 254 -17.79 9.15 5.84
C LEU A 254 -18.94 8.53 5.05
N VAL A 255 -18.66 7.44 4.32
CA VAL A 255 -19.65 6.67 3.53
C VAL A 255 -19.98 5.35 4.21
N ASN A 256 -18.97 4.67 4.75
CA ASN A 256 -19.14 3.44 5.52
C ASN A 256 -18.15 3.42 6.69
N ALA A 257 -18.67 3.54 7.91
CA ALA A 257 -17.88 3.54 9.15
C ALA A 257 -17.22 2.19 9.42
N GLN A 258 -17.95 1.09 9.21
CA GLN A 258 -17.49 -0.26 9.55
C GLN A 258 -16.31 -0.71 8.67
N HIS A 259 -16.23 -0.21 7.44
CA HIS A 259 -15.23 -0.62 6.46
C HIS A 259 -14.33 0.53 5.99
N SER A 260 -14.27 1.63 6.74
CA SER A 260 -13.41 2.79 6.47
C SER A 260 -13.45 3.28 5.02
N ILE A 261 -14.67 3.50 4.51
CA ILE A 261 -14.90 4.06 3.17
C ILE A 261 -15.35 5.52 3.31
N PHE A 262 -14.67 6.40 2.58
CA PHE A 262 -14.93 7.83 2.57
C PHE A 262 -15.13 8.32 1.13
N THR A 263 -15.73 9.50 0.98
CA THR A 263 -15.82 10.22 -0.30
C THR A 263 -15.13 11.57 -0.17
N ARG A 264 -14.50 12.01 -1.26
CA ARG A 264 -13.96 13.37 -1.37
C ARG A 264 -15.07 14.41 -1.17
N ARG A 265 -14.80 15.44 -0.35
CA ARG A 265 -15.59 16.68 -0.28
C ARG A 265 -15.00 17.73 -1.23
N SER A 266 -15.87 18.58 -1.78
CA SER A 266 -15.48 19.71 -2.63
C SER A 266 -14.77 20.80 -1.86
#